data_AF-A0A143PEQ5-F1
#
_entry.id   AF-A0A143PEQ5-F1
#
_cell.length_a   1.000
_cell.length_b   1.000
_cell.length_c   1.000
_cell.angle_alpha   90.00
_cell.angle_beta   90.00
_cell.angle_gamma   90.00
#
_symmetry.space_group_name_H-M   'P 1'
#
loop_
_entity.id
_entity.type
_entity.pdbx_description
1 polymer ?
#
loop_
_entity_poly.entity_id
_entity_poly.type
_entity_poly.pdbx_seq_one_letter_code
_entity_poly.pdbx_strand_id
1 'polypeptide(L)'
;MGTFITRRTAVVLILLFLLAGPAAAQDTAAAQKAATEWLVLLDAGRYAESGTAAASTFKQAVTTDKWQEAVKTARDQVGPLKSRALKQATPAKDPPGAPAGEYIVFQYGSSFERKDTATESVSTVLDTDGTWRVVGYFVR
;
A
#
# COMPACT_ATOMS: atom_id res chain seq x y z
N MET A 1 33.58 -56.62 19.41
CA MET A 1 33.34 -56.08 20.77
C MET A 1 32.70 -54.72 20.59
N GLY A 2 31.38 -54.62 20.79
CA GLY A 2 30.62 -53.41 20.51
C GLY A 2 30.71 -52.40 21.64
N THR A 3 30.59 -51.12 21.30
CA THR A 3 30.30 -50.07 22.28
C THR A 3 29.19 -49.21 21.70
N PHE A 4 27.97 -49.48 22.18
CA PHE A 4 26.81 -48.61 22.01
C PHE A 4 26.94 -47.46 23.01
N ILE A 5 26.95 -46.22 22.54
CA ILE A 5 26.52 -45.08 23.35
C ILE A 5 25.46 -44.32 22.55
N THR A 6 24.24 -44.44 23.07
CA THR A 6 22.96 -43.96 22.57
C THR A 6 22.97 -42.45 22.32
N ARG A 7 22.66 -42.05 21.09
CA ARG A 7 22.37 -40.66 20.72
C ARG A 7 21.09 -40.23 21.43
N ARG A 8 21.22 -39.31 22.40
CA ARG A 8 20.07 -38.55 22.91
C ARG A 8 19.70 -37.50 21.86
N THR A 9 18.50 -37.64 21.31
CA THR A 9 17.82 -36.66 20.48
C THR A 9 17.82 -35.28 21.13
N ALA A 10 18.35 -34.28 20.43
CA ALA A 10 18.01 -32.89 20.65
C ALA A 10 17.25 -32.43 19.40
N VAL A 11 15.92 -32.48 19.47
CA VAL A 11 15.06 -31.80 18.51
C VAL A 11 15.12 -30.32 18.88
N VAL A 12 15.93 -29.55 18.17
CA VAL A 12 15.87 -28.08 18.24
C VAL A 12 14.79 -27.65 17.25
N LEU A 13 13.56 -27.50 17.75
CA LEU A 13 12.50 -26.77 17.05
C LEU A 13 12.88 -25.29 17.09
N ILE A 14 13.66 -24.83 16.10
CA ILE A 14 13.80 -23.39 15.83
C ILE A 14 12.46 -22.93 15.24
N LEU A 15 11.53 -22.56 16.11
CA LEU A 15 10.41 -21.68 15.75
C LEU A 15 11.00 -20.31 15.42
N LEU A 16 11.34 -20.10 14.15
CA LEU A 16 11.58 -18.79 13.57
C LEU A 16 10.24 -18.01 13.58
N PHE A 17 9.91 -17.42 14.71
CA PHE A 17 8.94 -16.32 14.74
C PHE A 17 9.56 -15.16 13.96
N LEU A 18 9.02 -14.87 12.76
CA LEU A 18 9.23 -13.60 12.09
C LEU A 18 8.66 -12.48 12.97
N LEU A 19 9.48 -11.93 13.86
CA LEU A 19 9.18 -10.68 14.54
C LEU A 19 9.34 -9.56 13.51
N ALA A 20 8.24 -9.15 12.88
CA ALA A 20 8.17 -7.81 12.31
C ALA A 20 8.44 -6.81 13.45
N GLY A 21 9.60 -6.16 13.42
CA GLY A 21 10.02 -5.24 14.49
C GLY A 21 9.15 -3.98 14.56
N PRO A 22 9.19 -3.24 15.68
CA PRO A 22 8.38 -2.02 15.89
C PRO A 22 8.60 -0.95 14.81
N ALA A 23 9.78 -0.89 14.18
CA ALA A 23 10.04 0.01 13.05
C ALA A 23 9.15 -0.29 11.83
N ALA A 24 9.01 -1.56 11.46
CA ALA A 24 8.15 -1.96 10.33
C ALA A 24 6.66 -1.68 10.61
N ALA A 25 6.24 -1.82 11.87
CA ALA A 25 4.89 -1.46 12.29
C ALA A 25 4.65 0.06 12.22
N GLN A 26 5.62 0.87 12.65
CA GLN A 26 5.56 2.33 12.57
C GLN A 26 5.50 2.83 11.12
N ASP A 27 6.34 2.28 10.23
CA ASP A 27 6.35 2.62 8.81
C ASP A 27 5.02 2.27 8.14
N THR A 28 4.46 1.10 8.45
CA THR A 28 3.15 0.70 7.95
C THR A 28 2.06 1.67 8.38
N ALA A 29 2.07 2.12 9.64
CA ALA A 29 1.11 3.09 10.14
C ALA A 29 1.24 4.46 9.48
N ALA A 30 2.48 4.96 9.29
CA ALA A 30 2.74 6.23 8.62
C ALA A 30 2.31 6.19 7.15
N ALA A 31 2.64 5.10 6.45
CA ALA A 31 2.21 4.85 5.07
C ALA A 31 0.69 4.77 4.94
N GLN A 32 0.02 4.06 5.85
CA GLN A 32 -1.43 3.94 5.85
C GLN A 32 -2.10 5.30 6.07
N LYS A 33 -1.56 6.12 6.98
CA LYS A 33 -2.03 7.48 7.22
C LYS A 33 -1.96 8.31 5.93
N ALA A 34 -0.81 8.30 5.26
CA ALA A 34 -0.62 9.01 4.00
C ALA A 34 -1.61 8.53 2.92
N ALA A 35 -1.81 7.21 2.78
CA ALA A 35 -2.79 6.65 1.86
C ALA A 35 -4.22 7.10 2.19
N THR A 36 -4.59 7.11 3.47
CA THR A 36 -5.94 7.48 3.92
C THR A 36 -6.22 8.96 3.68
N GLU A 37 -5.29 9.84 4.03
CA GLU A 37 -5.42 11.30 3.81
C GLU A 37 -5.51 11.62 2.31
N TRP A 38 -4.72 10.91 1.49
CA TRP A 38 -4.77 11.07 0.04
C TRP A 38 -6.10 10.59 -0.55
N LEU A 39 -6.65 9.47 -0.08
CA LEU A 39 -7.96 8.97 -0.51
C LEU A 39 -9.10 9.94 -0.18
N VAL A 40 -9.04 10.65 0.96
CA VAL A 40 -10.03 11.69 1.31
C VAL A 40 -10.10 12.78 0.23
N LEU A 41 -8.96 13.12 -0.39
CA LEU A 41 -8.95 14.07 -1.52
C LEU A 41 -9.73 13.51 -2.73
N LEU A 42 -9.58 12.22 -3.04
CA LEU A 42 -10.33 11.58 -4.14
C LEU A 42 -11.82 11.51 -3.83
N ASP A 43 -12.16 11.18 -2.59
CA ASP A 43 -13.55 11.09 -2.15
C ASP A 43 -14.25 12.45 -2.20
N ALA A 44 -13.50 13.54 -1.96
CA ALA A 44 -13.96 14.92 -2.10
C ALA A 44 -13.90 15.46 -3.55
N GLY A 45 -13.48 14.67 -4.54
CA GLY A 45 -13.31 15.12 -5.93
C GLY A 45 -12.13 16.08 -6.15
N ARG A 46 -11.25 16.26 -5.17
CA ARG A 46 -10.08 17.16 -5.19
C ARG A 46 -8.89 16.50 -5.91
N TYR A 47 -9.08 16.15 -7.17
CA TYR A 47 -8.14 15.34 -7.95
C TYR A 47 -6.80 16.03 -8.25
N ALA A 48 -6.81 17.35 -8.52
CA ALA A 48 -5.57 18.12 -8.70
C ALA A 48 -4.69 18.07 -7.43
N GLU A 49 -5.33 18.17 -6.28
CA GLU A 49 -4.66 18.19 -4.97
C GLU A 49 -4.12 16.81 -4.62
N SER A 50 -4.85 15.74 -4.96
CA SER A 50 -4.33 14.37 -4.80
C SER A 50 -3.10 14.14 -5.69
N GLY A 51 -3.09 14.66 -6.92
CA GLY A 51 -1.89 14.63 -7.77
C GLY A 51 -0.71 15.39 -7.17
N THR A 52 -0.96 16.54 -6.54
CA THR A 52 0.07 17.37 -5.90
C THR A 52 0.67 16.70 -4.66
N ALA A 53 -0.19 16.04 -3.86
CA ALA A 53 0.18 15.31 -2.65
C ALA A 53 0.86 13.95 -2.92
N ALA A 54 0.85 13.48 -4.16
CA ALA A 54 1.51 12.23 -4.56
C ALA A 54 3.04 12.33 -4.50
N ALA A 55 3.69 11.17 -4.52
CA ALA A 55 5.14 11.03 -4.48
C ALA A 55 5.84 11.76 -5.63
N SER A 56 7.09 12.15 -5.41
CA SER A 56 7.96 12.76 -6.43
C SER A 56 7.98 11.96 -7.74
N THR A 57 8.14 10.64 -7.62
CA THR A 57 8.20 9.70 -8.74
C THR A 57 6.89 9.63 -9.52
N PHE A 58 5.75 9.74 -8.84
CA PHE A 58 4.45 9.83 -9.51
C PHE A 58 4.32 11.10 -10.34
N LYS A 59 4.68 12.25 -9.76
CA LYS A 59 4.59 13.56 -10.43
C LYS A 59 5.56 13.69 -11.62
N GLN A 60 6.66 12.94 -11.62
CA GLN A 60 7.56 12.85 -12.78
C GLN A 60 6.98 11.98 -13.91
N ALA A 61 6.17 10.98 -13.58
CA ALA A 61 5.61 10.04 -14.55
C ALA A 61 4.27 10.53 -15.16
N VAL A 62 3.46 11.23 -14.37
CA VAL A 62 2.10 11.64 -14.75
C VAL A 62 1.89 13.12 -14.44
N THR A 63 1.49 13.91 -15.45
CA THR A 63 1.12 15.31 -15.22
C THR A 63 -0.20 15.42 -14.45
N THR A 64 -0.38 16.49 -13.69
CA THR A 64 -1.60 16.69 -12.89
C THR A 64 -2.87 16.64 -13.74
N ASP A 65 -2.88 17.19 -14.96
CA ASP A 65 -4.05 17.14 -15.84
C ASP A 65 -4.40 15.73 -16.29
N LYS A 66 -3.39 14.95 -16.72
CA LYS A 66 -3.59 13.54 -17.12
C LYS A 66 -4.07 12.71 -15.94
N TRP A 67 -3.52 12.97 -14.75
CA TRP A 67 -3.96 12.31 -13.52
C TRP A 67 -5.43 12.62 -13.23
N GLN A 68 -5.82 13.89 -13.27
CA GLN A 68 -7.20 14.33 -13.02
C GLN A 68 -8.19 13.66 -13.97
N GLU A 69 -7.88 13.63 -15.27
CA GLU A 69 -8.72 12.97 -16.27
C GLU A 69 -8.86 11.47 -15.99
N ALA A 70 -7.74 10.79 -15.73
CA ALA A 70 -7.72 9.35 -15.46
C ALA A 70 -8.50 8.98 -14.20
N VAL A 71 -8.26 9.69 -13.09
CA VAL A 71 -8.93 9.40 -11.82
C VAL A 71 -10.41 9.78 -11.87
N LYS A 72 -10.77 10.88 -12.56
CA LYS A 72 -12.17 11.22 -12.79
C LYS A 72 -12.89 10.11 -13.56
N THR A 73 -12.29 9.63 -14.65
CA THR A 73 -12.86 8.54 -15.44
C THR A 73 -13.08 7.27 -14.61
N ALA A 74 -12.09 6.88 -13.80
CA ALA A 74 -12.21 5.72 -12.92
C ALA A 74 -13.29 5.91 -11.83
N ARG A 75 -13.38 7.11 -11.24
CA ARG A 75 -14.34 7.42 -10.17
C ARG A 75 -15.76 7.62 -10.68
N ASP A 76 -15.95 8.13 -11.90
CA ASP A 76 -17.27 8.24 -12.53
C ASP A 76 -17.91 6.87 -12.76
N GLN A 77 -17.12 5.84 -13.05
CA GLN A 77 -17.61 4.46 -13.24
C GLN A 77 -18.18 3.85 -11.96
N VAL A 78 -17.60 4.15 -10.80
CA VAL A 78 -18.01 3.57 -9.51
C VAL A 78 -18.94 4.49 -8.71
N GLY A 79 -18.86 5.80 -8.92
CA GLY A 79 -19.64 6.82 -8.19
C GLY A 79 -19.04 7.19 -6.83
N PRO A 80 -19.75 8.01 -6.03
CA PRO A 80 -19.38 8.39 -4.67
C PRO A 80 -19.14 7.19 -3.75
N LEU A 81 -18.18 7.33 -2.83
CA LEU A 81 -17.87 6.31 -1.83
C LEU A 81 -18.99 6.22 -0.79
N LYS A 82 -19.43 5.00 -0.48
CA LYS A 82 -20.33 4.70 0.65
C LYS A 82 -19.54 4.23 1.87
N SER A 83 -18.60 3.30 1.68
CA SER A 83 -17.78 2.74 2.76
C SER A 83 -16.44 2.22 2.24
N ARG A 84 -15.44 2.22 3.13
CA ARG A 84 -14.10 1.69 2.87
C ARG A 84 -13.55 1.04 4.13
N ALA A 85 -12.93 -0.13 3.99
CA ALA A 85 -12.22 -0.80 5.08
C ALA A 85 -10.90 -1.40 4.59
N LEU A 86 -9.82 -1.18 5.33
CA LEU A 86 -8.53 -1.80 5.05
C LEU A 86 -8.65 -3.32 5.17
N LYS A 87 -8.11 -4.04 4.19
CA LYS A 87 -8.07 -5.51 4.16
C LYS A 87 -6.66 -6.05 4.29
N GLN A 88 -5.69 -5.38 3.66
CA GLN A 88 -4.31 -5.84 3.65
C GLN A 88 -3.35 -4.67 3.49
N ALA A 89 -2.20 -4.77 4.15
CA ALA A 89 -1.02 -3.95 3.91
C ALA A 89 0.15 -4.89 3.58
N THR A 90 0.74 -4.72 2.41
CA THR A 90 1.82 -5.58 1.91
C THR A 90 3.07 -4.75 1.68
N PRO A 91 4.08 -4.83 2.57
CA PRO A 91 5.38 -4.23 2.34
C PRO A 91 6.07 -4.85 1.12
N ALA A 92 6.76 -4.03 0.34
CA ALA A 92 7.53 -4.44 -0.82
C ALA A 92 8.80 -3.60 -0.94
N LYS A 93 9.94 -4.25 -1.15
CA LYS A 93 11.21 -3.60 -1.44
C LYS A 93 11.52 -3.76 -2.93
N ASP A 94 11.85 -2.65 -3.60
CA ASP A 94 12.28 -2.60 -5.00
C ASP A 94 11.40 -3.45 -5.96
N PRO A 95 10.08 -3.22 -5.99
CA PRO A 95 9.17 -4.07 -6.76
C PRO A 95 9.47 -3.99 -8.28
N PRO A 96 9.33 -5.10 -9.02
CA PRO A 96 9.60 -5.12 -10.45
C PRO A 96 8.79 -4.07 -11.22
N GLY A 97 9.47 -3.28 -12.07
CA GLY A 97 8.83 -2.26 -12.89
C GLY A 97 8.58 -0.91 -12.18
N ALA A 98 8.99 -0.76 -10.91
CA ALA A 98 9.01 0.52 -10.21
C ALA A 98 10.46 0.96 -9.91
N PRO A 99 10.69 2.25 -9.59
CA PRO A 99 11.96 2.69 -9.02
C PRO A 99 12.34 1.91 -7.74
N ALA A 100 13.64 1.91 -7.41
CA ALA A 100 14.09 1.37 -6.13
C ALA A 100 13.52 2.21 -4.97
N GLY A 101 13.08 1.55 -3.90
CA GLY A 101 12.47 2.18 -2.72
C GLY A 101 11.79 1.19 -1.78
N GLU A 102 11.33 1.72 -0.65
CA GLU A 102 10.43 1.03 0.28
C GLU A 102 8.98 1.35 -0.12
N TYR A 103 8.19 0.32 -0.34
CA TYR A 103 6.80 0.45 -0.76
C TYR A 103 5.88 -0.29 0.20
N ILE A 104 4.64 0.18 0.30
CA ILE A 104 3.56 -0.57 0.92
C ILE A 104 2.35 -0.48 0.01
N VAL A 105 1.77 -1.65 -0.32
CA VAL A 105 0.54 -1.73 -1.09
C VAL A 105 -0.61 -2.01 -0.13
N PHE A 106 -1.55 -1.09 -0.05
CA PHE A 106 -2.78 -1.22 0.71
C PHE A 106 -3.90 -1.70 -0.19
N GLN A 107 -4.62 -2.73 0.24
CA GLN A 107 -5.87 -3.14 -0.38
C GLN A 107 -7.03 -2.79 0.55
N TYR A 108 -8.02 -2.09 0.01
CA TYR A 108 -9.26 -1.76 0.69
C TYR A 108 -10.44 -2.48 0.02
N GLY A 109 -11.32 -3.04 0.85
CA GLY A 109 -12.67 -3.39 0.42
C GLY A 109 -13.52 -2.13 0.48
N SER A 110 -14.16 -1.78 -0.63
CA SER A 110 -14.93 -0.54 -0.77
C SER A 110 -16.30 -0.80 -1.37
N SER A 111 -17.24 0.08 -1.05
CA SER A 111 -18.57 0.13 -1.63
C SER A 111 -18.81 1.54 -2.13
N PHE A 112 -19.30 1.67 -3.36
CA PHE A 112 -19.61 2.92 -4.03
C PHE A 112 -21.08 2.97 -4.46
N GLU A 113 -21.56 4.14 -4.84
CA GLU A 113 -22.93 4.33 -5.30
C GLU A 113 -23.31 3.38 -6.45
N ARG A 114 -22.45 3.24 -7.47
CA ARG A 114 -22.69 2.42 -8.67
C ARG A 114 -22.01 1.06 -8.64
N LYS A 115 -21.30 0.74 -7.55
CA LYS A 115 -20.56 -0.51 -7.39
C LYS A 115 -20.45 -0.92 -5.93
N ASP A 116 -21.33 -1.82 -5.49
CA ASP A 116 -21.43 -2.18 -4.08
C ASP A 116 -20.23 -2.97 -3.54
N THR A 117 -19.49 -3.67 -4.41
CA THR A 117 -18.27 -4.40 -4.07
C THR A 117 -17.14 -4.00 -5.02
N ALA A 118 -16.17 -3.29 -4.48
CA ALA A 118 -14.97 -2.86 -5.19
C ALA A 118 -13.70 -3.16 -4.37
N THR A 119 -12.59 -3.30 -5.08
CA THR A 119 -11.26 -3.34 -4.47
C THR A 119 -10.49 -2.11 -4.89
N GLU A 120 -10.06 -1.32 -3.91
CA GLU A 120 -9.11 -0.23 -4.13
C GLU A 120 -7.71 -0.69 -3.73
N SER A 121 -6.76 -0.54 -4.65
CA SER A 121 -5.33 -0.73 -4.38
C SER A 121 -4.65 0.62 -4.34
N VAL A 122 -3.97 0.93 -3.23
CA VAL A 122 -3.19 2.16 -3.05
C VAL A 122 -1.76 1.78 -2.75
N SER A 123 -0.84 2.18 -3.62
CA SER A 123 0.59 1.97 -3.41
C SER A 123 1.19 3.24 -2.84
N THR A 124 1.91 3.12 -1.73
CA THR A 124 2.74 4.19 -1.18
C THR A 124 4.21 3.87 -1.31
N VAL A 125 5.04 4.90 -1.38
CA VAL A 125 6.50 4.81 -1.35
C VAL A 125 7.05 5.75 -0.28
N LEU A 126 8.13 5.35 0.38
CA LEU A 126 8.93 6.26 1.19
C LEU A 126 9.73 7.16 0.25
N ASP A 127 9.29 8.40 0.12
CA ASP A 127 9.93 9.37 -0.76
C ASP A 127 11.31 9.79 -0.23
N THR A 128 12.09 10.47 -1.07
CA THR A 128 13.49 10.83 -0.76
C THR A 128 13.65 11.76 0.46
N ASP A 129 12.58 12.44 0.87
CA ASP A 129 12.54 13.30 2.06
C ASP A 129 12.06 12.55 3.32
N GLY A 130 11.94 11.22 3.26
CA GLY A 130 11.51 10.39 4.38
C GLY A 130 10.01 10.44 4.65
N THR A 131 9.21 11.01 3.75
CA THR A 131 7.75 11.05 3.89
C THR A 131 7.10 9.97 3.03
N TRP A 132 6.20 9.19 3.64
CA TRP A 132 5.36 8.26 2.89
C TRP A 132 4.34 9.02 2.03
N ARG A 133 4.28 8.71 0.74
CA ARG A 133 3.31 9.31 -0.20
C ARG A 133 2.75 8.27 -1.15
N VAL A 134 1.55 8.53 -1.68
CA VAL A 134 0.92 7.67 -2.70
C VAL A 134 1.68 7.80 -4.02
N VAL A 135 1.97 6.66 -4.65
CA VAL A 135 2.63 6.55 -5.95
C VAL A 135 1.79 5.76 -6.96
N GLY A 136 0.65 5.21 -6.55
CA GLY A 136 -0.27 4.51 -7.44
C GLY A 136 -1.64 4.30 -6.81
N TYR A 137 -2.67 4.34 -7.64
CA TYR A 137 -4.05 4.07 -7.25
C TYR A 137 -4.77 3.32 -8.36
N PHE A 138 -5.56 2.33 -7.97
CA PHE A 138 -6.41 1.57 -8.86
C PHE A 138 -7.70 1.17 -8.14
N VAL A 139 -8.82 1.19 -8.86
CA VAL A 139 -10.12 0.75 -8.37
C VAL A 139 -10.78 -0.16 -9.41
N ARG A 140 -11.32 -1.29 -8.96
CA ARG A 140 -11.99 -2.28 -9.82
C ARG A 140 -13.08 -3.06 -9.09
#